data_AF-A0A6A7LIP8-F1
#
_entry.id   AF-A0A6A7LIP8-F1
#
_cell.length_a   1.000
_cell.length_b   1.000
_cell.length_c   1.000
_cell.angle_alpha   90.00
_cell.angle_beta   90.00
_cell.angle_gamma   90.00
#
_symmetry.space_group_name_H-M   'P 1'
#
loop_
_entity.id
_entity.type
_entity.pdbx_description
1 polymer ?
#
loop_
_entity_poly.entity_id
_entity_poly.type
_entity_poly.pdbx_seq_one_letter_code
_entity_poly.pdbx_strand_id
1 'polypeptide(L)'
;MTVANPEIKNQTSLCVKFETKLQSAVEGLNPYFHKILLGLSKQNSTYIIDYVINDLKRENNASINYIRMNIYAIVDLAKYCKREDIGKVARGDVLSYLDSLKKAETQDPMHKWIGTHSLHRIIIIKFFKWLYYSEIEPKKRPKPNVVENIPKYKRKETSIYKPSDLWSTEDDLLFLKYCPSKRDRCYHTISRDLSCRPHEILNLQIKDECSRVQLMQNSMLNVWSMGKLALDISR
;
A
#
# COMPACT_ATOMS: atom_id res chain seq x y z
N MET A 1 7.34 -46.02 29.79
CA MET A 1 7.05 -44.58 29.64
C MET A 1 8.24 -43.95 28.94
N THR A 2 8.13 -43.75 27.62
CA THR A 2 9.19 -43.18 26.77
C THR A 2 9.36 -41.70 27.09
N VAL A 3 10.45 -41.36 27.79
CA VAL A 3 10.82 -39.98 28.11
C VAL A 3 11.23 -39.30 26.79
N ALA A 4 10.36 -38.44 26.26
CA ALA A 4 10.65 -37.68 25.06
C ALA A 4 11.92 -36.83 25.25
N ASN A 5 12.89 -37.03 24.36
CA ASN A 5 14.23 -36.43 24.36
C ASN A 5 14.14 -34.88 24.46
N PRO A 6 14.82 -34.22 25.42
CA PRO A 6 14.76 -32.77 25.63
C PRO A 6 15.10 -31.93 24.37
N GLU A 7 15.93 -32.43 23.46
CA GLU A 7 16.22 -31.76 22.19
C GLU A 7 15.00 -31.65 21.27
N ILE A 8 14.17 -32.71 21.23
CA ILE A 8 12.93 -32.74 20.43
C ILE A 8 11.91 -31.74 20.97
N LYS A 9 11.82 -31.60 22.31
CA LYS A 9 10.93 -30.62 22.96
C LYS A 9 11.34 -29.18 22.66
N ASN A 10 12.64 -28.90 22.67
CA ASN A 10 13.16 -27.55 22.36
C ASN A 10 12.95 -27.17 20.90
N GLN A 11 13.18 -28.10 19.97
CA GLN A 11 12.98 -27.84 18.54
C GLN A 11 11.50 -27.67 18.18
N THR A 12 10.61 -28.45 18.82
CA THR A 12 9.16 -28.31 18.67
C THR A 12 8.67 -26.97 19.23
N SER A 13 9.15 -26.56 20.41
CA SER A 13 8.82 -25.26 21.01
C SER A 13 9.26 -24.07 20.14
N LEU A 14 10.45 -24.14 19.55
CA LEU A 14 10.96 -23.10 18.64
C LEU A 14 10.14 -23.01 17.35
N CYS A 15 9.70 -24.15 16.82
CA CYS A 15 8.83 -24.22 15.63
C CYS A 15 7.48 -23.55 15.89
N VAL A 16 6.84 -23.86 17.03
CA VAL A 16 5.56 -23.25 17.43
C VAL A 16 5.70 -21.73 17.57
N LYS A 17 6.76 -21.25 18.24
CA LYS A 17 7.00 -19.81 18.40
C LYS A 17 7.17 -19.08 17.07
N PHE A 18 7.82 -19.71 16.09
CA PHE A 18 7.98 -19.14 14.75
C PHE A 18 6.64 -19.02 14.03
N GLU A 19 5.84 -20.09 14.03
CA GLU A 19 4.54 -20.10 13.34
C GLU A 19 3.57 -19.09 13.95
N THR A 20 3.54 -18.97 15.28
CA THR A 20 2.73 -17.95 15.96
C THR A 20 3.13 -16.54 15.55
N LYS A 21 4.44 -16.24 15.51
CA LYS A 21 4.93 -14.94 15.06
C LYS A 21 4.59 -14.68 13.58
N LEU A 22 4.76 -15.68 12.71
CA LEU A 22 4.41 -15.55 11.30
C LEU A 22 2.94 -15.18 11.15
N GLN A 23 2.04 -15.88 11.84
CA GLN A 23 0.61 -15.61 11.82
C GLN A 23 0.30 -14.19 12.30
N SER A 24 0.92 -13.74 13.40
CA SER A 24 0.76 -12.37 13.89
C SER A 24 1.31 -11.33 12.90
N ALA A 25 2.39 -11.61 12.17
CA ALA A 25 2.93 -10.67 11.18
C ALA A 25 1.98 -10.51 9.98
N VAL A 26 1.39 -11.61 9.49
CA VAL A 26 0.54 -11.61 8.29
C VAL A 26 -0.96 -11.47 8.57
N GLU A 27 -1.35 -11.27 9.82
CA GLU A 27 -2.73 -11.01 10.19
C GLU A 27 -3.33 -9.84 9.39
N GLY A 28 -4.50 -10.08 8.78
CA GLY A 28 -5.19 -9.13 7.90
C GLY A 28 -4.66 -9.06 6.45
N LEU A 29 -3.63 -9.84 6.11
CA LEU A 29 -3.11 -9.96 4.75
C LEU A 29 -3.67 -11.20 4.04
N ASN A 30 -3.54 -11.22 2.70
CA ASN A 30 -3.89 -12.38 1.89
C ASN A 30 -3.00 -13.60 2.27
N PRO A 31 -3.52 -14.85 2.28
CA PRO A 31 -2.74 -16.05 2.58
C PRO A 31 -1.46 -16.25 1.75
N TYR A 32 -1.39 -15.62 0.57
CA TYR A 32 -0.18 -15.53 -0.23
C TYR A 32 1.04 -15.03 0.58
N PHE A 33 0.86 -14.06 1.49
CA PHE A 33 1.96 -13.51 2.29
C PHE A 33 2.53 -14.51 3.29
N HIS A 34 1.68 -15.39 3.84
CA HIS A 34 2.13 -16.50 4.67
C HIS A 34 3.02 -17.44 3.86
N LYS A 35 2.55 -17.84 2.67
CA LYS A 35 3.28 -18.74 1.75
C LYS A 35 4.61 -18.16 1.28
N ILE A 36 4.68 -16.89 0.88
CA ILE A 36 5.95 -16.32 0.40
C ILE A 36 7.00 -16.19 1.49
N LEU A 37 6.58 -15.93 2.74
CA LEU A 37 7.51 -15.85 3.86
C LEU A 37 8.01 -17.24 4.25
N LEU A 38 7.18 -18.27 4.18
CA LEU A 38 7.64 -19.66 4.35
C LEU A 38 8.58 -20.14 3.22
N GLY A 39 8.45 -19.57 2.03
CA GLY A 39 9.31 -19.89 0.88
C GLY A 39 10.71 -19.26 0.91
N LEU A 40 11.01 -18.43 1.92
CA LEU A 40 12.35 -17.87 2.13
C LEU A 40 13.16 -18.74 3.10
N SER A 41 14.46 -18.45 3.23
CA SER A 41 15.26 -19.05 4.31
C SER A 41 14.65 -18.67 5.67
N LYS A 42 14.76 -19.56 6.65
CA LYS A 42 14.24 -19.32 8.00
C LYS A 42 14.77 -18.01 8.60
N GLN A 43 16.04 -17.68 8.32
CA GLN A 43 16.67 -16.43 8.77
C GLN A 43 16.02 -15.20 8.14
N ASN A 44 15.84 -15.19 6.82
CA ASN A 44 15.21 -14.07 6.10
C ASN A 44 13.75 -13.88 6.53
N SER A 45 13.00 -14.98 6.64
CA SER A 45 11.62 -14.94 7.14
C SER A 45 11.56 -14.34 8.54
N THR A 46 12.48 -14.74 9.43
CA THR A 46 12.54 -14.22 10.80
C THR A 46 12.79 -12.72 10.81
N TYR A 47 13.75 -12.21 10.03
CA TYR A 47 14.00 -10.77 9.93
C TYR A 47 12.78 -9.99 9.44
N ILE A 48 12.08 -10.50 8.43
CA ILE A 48 10.90 -9.81 7.87
C ILE A 48 9.73 -9.86 8.87
N ILE A 49 9.50 -11.00 9.53
CA ILE A 49 8.45 -11.17 10.53
C ILE A 49 8.69 -10.23 11.72
N ASP A 50 9.92 -10.21 12.25
CA ASP A 50 10.27 -9.35 13.37
C ASP A 50 10.23 -7.87 12.97
N TYR A 51 10.58 -7.52 11.73
CA TYR A 51 10.44 -6.16 11.20
C TYR A 51 8.98 -5.71 11.17
N VAL A 52 8.10 -6.56 10.64
CA VAL A 52 6.66 -6.27 10.52
C VAL A 52 6.04 -6.08 11.90
N ILE A 53 6.33 -6.98 12.85
CA ILE A 53 5.75 -6.92 14.20
C ILE A 53 6.28 -5.70 14.96
N ASN A 54 7.60 -5.54 15.02
CA ASN A 54 8.21 -4.54 15.90
C ASN A 54 8.17 -3.13 15.30
N ASP A 55 8.57 -2.93 14.04
CA ASP A 55 8.60 -1.59 13.43
C ASP A 55 7.24 -1.21 12.84
N LEU A 56 6.68 -2.04 11.96
CA LEU A 56 5.52 -1.62 11.18
C LEU A 56 4.24 -1.60 12.01
N LYS A 57 3.94 -2.67 12.75
CA LYS A 57 2.72 -2.76 13.56
C LYS A 57 2.84 -1.99 14.87
N ARG A 58 3.89 -2.24 15.66
CA ARG A 58 4.01 -1.69 17.02
C ARG A 58 4.50 -0.24 17.06
N GLU A 59 5.61 0.09 16.39
CA GLU A 59 6.18 1.45 16.47
C GLU A 59 5.46 2.46 15.57
N ASN A 60 5.06 2.06 14.36
CA ASN A 60 4.50 2.99 13.37
C ASN A 60 2.99 2.87 13.16
N ASN A 61 2.33 1.85 13.73
CA ASN A 61 0.92 1.54 13.50
C ASN A 61 0.52 1.62 12.00
N ALA A 62 1.31 0.95 11.17
CA ALA A 62 1.19 1.03 9.73
C ALA A 62 -0.10 0.40 9.20
N SER A 63 -0.65 0.99 8.13
CA SER A 63 -1.79 0.40 7.42
C SER A 63 -1.42 -0.94 6.77
N ILE A 64 -2.41 -1.82 6.63
CA ILE A 64 -2.27 -3.15 6.01
C ILE A 64 -1.63 -3.05 4.61
N ASN A 65 -2.06 -2.07 3.81
CA ASN A 65 -1.50 -1.83 2.48
C ASN A 65 -0.02 -1.43 2.53
N TYR A 66 0.39 -0.64 3.53
CA TYR A 66 1.79 -0.28 3.70
C TYR A 66 2.62 -1.49 4.13
N ILE A 67 2.14 -2.31 5.07
CA ILE A 67 2.79 -3.56 5.47
C ILE A 67 2.97 -4.48 4.26
N ARG A 68 1.92 -4.63 3.45
CA ARG A 68 1.92 -5.41 2.22
C ARG A 68 3.06 -4.99 1.27
N MET A 69 3.20 -3.69 1.03
CA MET A 69 4.23 -3.15 0.14
C MET A 69 5.63 -3.37 0.71
N ASN A 70 5.81 -3.26 2.03
CA ASN A 70 7.08 -3.53 2.68
C ASN A 70 7.50 -4.99 2.53
N ILE A 71 6.60 -5.93 2.84
CA ILE A 71 6.88 -7.36 2.68
C ILE A 71 7.25 -7.67 1.24
N TYR A 72 6.50 -7.16 0.26
CA TYR A 72 6.82 -7.39 -1.16
C TYR A 72 8.23 -6.94 -1.53
N ALA A 73 8.60 -5.69 -1.25
CA ALA A 73 9.88 -5.16 -1.66
C ALA A 73 11.07 -5.88 -0.97
N ILE A 74 10.91 -6.28 0.30
CA ILE A 74 11.98 -7.00 1.03
C ILE A 74 12.08 -8.45 0.56
N VAL A 75 10.95 -9.13 0.32
CA VAL A 75 10.93 -10.50 -0.24
C VAL A 75 11.56 -10.51 -1.65
N ASP A 76 11.26 -9.50 -2.46
CA ASP A 76 11.78 -9.38 -3.81
C ASP A 76 13.30 -9.14 -3.81
N LEU A 77 13.81 -8.29 -2.92
CA LEU A 77 15.25 -8.15 -2.66
C LEU A 77 15.87 -9.48 -2.21
N ALA A 78 15.26 -10.18 -1.26
CA ALA A 78 15.77 -11.45 -0.74
C ALA A 78 15.89 -12.51 -1.84
N LYS A 79 14.88 -12.60 -2.70
CA LYS A 79 14.86 -13.51 -3.87
C LYS A 79 15.88 -13.12 -4.92
N TYR A 80 16.05 -11.83 -5.18
CA TYR A 80 17.04 -11.33 -6.14
C TYR A 80 18.46 -11.67 -5.71
N CYS A 81 18.81 -11.38 -4.45
CA CYS A 81 20.16 -11.64 -3.93
C CYS A 81 20.47 -13.14 -3.81
N LYS A 82 19.44 -14.00 -3.75
CA LYS A 82 19.58 -15.47 -3.57
C LYS A 82 20.47 -15.85 -2.39
N ARG A 83 20.45 -15.02 -1.33
CA ARG A 83 21.22 -15.24 -0.10
C ARG A 83 20.33 -15.87 0.96
N GLU A 84 20.91 -16.78 1.73
CA GLU A 84 20.27 -17.34 2.93
C GLU A 84 20.08 -16.30 4.04
N ASP A 85 20.87 -15.22 4.01
CA ASP A 85 20.85 -14.18 5.03
C ASP A 85 20.92 -12.79 4.37
N ILE A 86 19.77 -12.08 4.34
CA ILE A 86 19.66 -10.72 3.82
C ILE A 86 20.38 -9.68 4.67
N GLY A 87 20.72 -9.98 5.93
CA GLY A 87 21.52 -9.12 6.79
C GLY A 87 22.98 -9.05 6.38
N LYS A 88 23.46 -9.98 5.55
CA LYS A 88 24.84 -10.03 5.04
C LYS A 88 24.98 -9.52 3.61
N VAL A 89 23.92 -8.92 3.06
CA VAL A 89 23.91 -8.35 1.71
C VAL A 89 24.85 -7.15 1.65
N ALA A 90 25.69 -7.11 0.62
CA ALA A 90 26.60 -5.98 0.41
C ALA A 90 25.87 -4.82 -0.29
N ARG A 91 26.44 -3.62 -0.20
CA ARG A 91 25.90 -2.44 -0.91
C ARG A 91 25.75 -2.68 -2.41
N GLY A 92 26.71 -3.41 -3.02
CA GLY A 92 26.67 -3.74 -4.45
C GLY A 92 25.45 -4.57 -4.84
N ASP A 93 25.05 -5.52 -4.00
CA ASP A 93 23.87 -6.37 -4.24
C ASP A 93 22.57 -5.53 -4.20
N VAL A 94 22.45 -4.61 -3.24
CA VAL A 94 21.29 -3.71 -3.14
C VAL A 94 21.21 -2.78 -4.36
N LEU A 95 22.34 -2.24 -4.81
CA LEU A 95 22.39 -1.41 -6.01
C LEU A 95 22.01 -2.21 -7.25
N SER A 96 22.56 -3.42 -7.41
CA SER A 96 22.24 -4.33 -8.52
C SER A 96 20.74 -4.65 -8.55
N TYR A 97 20.15 -4.92 -7.38
CA TYR A 97 18.70 -5.13 -7.27
C TYR A 97 17.91 -3.90 -7.73
N LEU A 98 18.23 -2.72 -7.20
CA LEU A 98 17.52 -1.49 -7.58
C LEU A 98 17.69 -1.16 -9.06
N ASP A 99 18.87 -1.42 -9.63
CA ASP A 99 19.15 -1.22 -11.05
C ASP A 99 18.35 -2.21 -11.92
N SER A 100 18.08 -3.42 -11.43
CA SER A 100 17.23 -4.40 -12.13
C SER A 100 15.77 -3.95 -12.27
N LEU A 101 15.31 -3.01 -11.43
CA LEU A 101 13.96 -2.45 -11.54
C LEU A 101 13.85 -1.42 -12.67
N LYS A 102 14.98 -0.93 -13.20
CA LYS A 102 14.99 0.08 -14.26
C LYS A 102 14.53 -0.54 -15.57
N LYS A 103 13.80 0.25 -16.35
CA LYS A 103 13.36 -0.12 -17.70
C LYS A 103 13.86 0.89 -18.71
N ALA A 104 14.18 0.41 -19.91
CA ALA A 104 14.53 1.28 -21.03
C ALA A 104 13.31 2.10 -21.49
N GLU A 105 13.57 3.25 -22.11
CA GLU A 105 12.53 4.14 -22.65
C GLU A 105 11.57 3.41 -23.61
N THR A 106 12.11 2.48 -24.41
CA THR A 106 11.35 1.66 -25.36
C THR A 106 10.37 0.71 -24.68
N GLN A 107 10.63 0.31 -23.43
CA GLN A 107 9.80 -0.62 -22.66
C GLN A 107 8.86 0.09 -21.69
N ASP A 108 9.23 1.28 -21.21
CA ASP A 108 8.42 2.09 -20.29
C ASP A 108 8.54 3.59 -20.63
N PRO A 109 7.87 4.05 -21.71
CA PRO A 109 7.91 5.46 -22.11
C PRO A 109 7.35 6.40 -21.03
N MET A 110 6.46 5.88 -20.19
CA MET A 110 5.85 6.64 -19.09
C MET A 110 6.75 6.69 -17.86
N HIS A 111 7.92 6.05 -17.87
CA HIS A 111 8.89 6.05 -16.77
C HIS A 111 8.33 5.59 -15.40
N LYS A 112 7.30 4.73 -15.40
CA LYS A 112 6.63 4.21 -14.19
C LYS A 112 7.60 3.48 -13.26
N TRP A 113 8.65 2.90 -13.82
CA TRP A 113 9.71 2.23 -13.05
C TRP A 113 10.36 3.16 -12.02
N ILE A 114 10.39 4.48 -12.24
CA ILE A 114 10.95 5.45 -11.28
C ILE A 114 10.17 5.43 -9.98
N GLY A 115 8.83 5.33 -10.05
CA GLY A 115 7.96 5.19 -8.89
C GLY A 115 8.26 3.92 -8.10
N THR A 116 8.30 2.78 -8.78
CA THR A 116 8.62 1.46 -8.19
C THR A 116 10.00 1.46 -7.54
N HIS A 117 11.02 1.91 -8.27
CA HIS A 117 12.39 2.04 -7.77
C HIS A 117 12.44 2.91 -6.51
N SER A 118 11.80 4.08 -6.54
CA SER A 118 11.82 5.03 -5.41
C SER A 118 11.14 4.44 -4.17
N LEU A 119 10.03 3.74 -4.35
CA LEU A 119 9.32 3.06 -3.29
C LEU A 119 10.18 1.95 -2.67
N HIS A 120 10.74 1.05 -3.51
CA HIS A 120 11.58 -0.05 -3.06
C HIS A 120 12.81 0.49 -2.32
N ARG A 121 13.46 1.53 -2.85
CA ARG A 121 14.58 2.21 -2.19
C ARG A 121 14.21 2.71 -0.79
N ILE A 122 13.06 3.36 -0.61
CA ILE A 122 12.64 3.87 0.71
C ILE A 122 12.40 2.73 1.68
N ILE A 123 11.70 1.68 1.26
CA ILE A 123 11.41 0.50 2.06
C ILE A 123 12.72 -0.20 2.49
N ILE A 124 13.61 -0.45 1.53
CA ILE A 124 14.88 -1.14 1.79
C ILE A 124 15.75 -0.34 2.75
N ILE A 125 15.85 0.98 2.57
CA ILE A 125 16.57 1.83 3.53
C ILE A 125 15.96 1.72 4.93
N LYS A 126 14.62 1.77 5.05
CA LYS A 126 13.95 1.69 6.35
C LYS A 126 14.16 0.32 7.01
N PHE A 127 14.07 -0.75 6.24
CA PHE A 127 14.33 -2.11 6.69
C PHE A 127 15.76 -2.26 7.21
N PHE A 128 16.77 -1.86 6.45
CA PHE A 128 18.17 -1.98 6.89
C PHE A 128 18.50 -1.07 8.08
N LYS A 129 17.90 0.12 8.17
CA LYS A 129 18.00 0.95 9.39
C LYS A 129 17.49 0.21 10.61
N TRP A 130 16.33 -0.44 10.51
CA TRP A 130 15.78 -1.24 11.60
C TRP A 130 16.64 -2.48 11.87
N LEU A 131 17.11 -3.18 10.83
CA LEU A 131 17.86 -4.42 10.97
C LEU A 131 19.18 -4.24 11.75
N TYR A 132 19.88 -3.12 11.52
CA TYR A 132 21.14 -2.81 12.19
C TYR A 132 20.96 -2.06 13.52
N TYR A 133 19.87 -1.33 13.68
CA TYR A 133 19.66 -0.41 14.81
C TYR A 133 18.22 -0.49 15.36
N SER A 134 17.74 -1.72 15.61
CA SER A 134 16.36 -1.98 16.04
C SER A 134 16.04 -1.36 17.40
N GLU A 135 17.03 -1.28 18.28
CA GLU A 135 16.92 -0.71 19.63
C GLU A 135 16.81 0.82 19.64
N ILE A 136 17.21 1.48 18.55
CA ILE A 136 17.17 2.93 18.43
C ILE A 136 15.79 3.36 17.90
N GLU A 137 15.28 4.47 18.43
CA GLU A 137 14.03 5.09 17.98
C GLU A 137 14.05 5.36 16.44
N PRO A 138 12.96 5.07 15.69
CA PRO A 138 12.91 5.14 14.23
C PRO A 138 13.49 6.41 13.60
N LYS A 139 13.22 7.57 14.21
CA LYS A 139 13.64 8.88 13.69
C LYS A 139 15.16 9.12 13.82
N LYS A 140 15.81 8.46 14.79
CA LYS A 140 17.23 8.64 15.12
C LYS A 140 18.13 7.56 14.50
N ARG A 141 17.56 6.51 13.88
CA ARG A 141 18.34 5.42 13.27
C ARG A 141 19.28 5.93 12.16
N PRO A 142 20.61 5.74 12.31
CA PRO A 142 21.57 6.12 11.28
C PRO A 142 21.44 5.22 10.05
N LYS A 143 21.94 5.67 8.89
CA LYS A 143 21.94 4.84 7.67
C LYS A 143 23.17 3.92 7.71
N PRO A 144 23.00 2.58 7.67
CA PRO A 144 24.14 1.68 7.59
C PRO A 144 24.80 1.74 6.21
N ASN A 145 26.07 1.37 6.14
CA ASN A 145 26.90 1.41 4.92
C ASN A 145 26.26 0.67 3.74
N VAL A 146 25.49 -0.39 4.00
CA VAL A 146 24.79 -1.20 2.98
C VAL A 146 23.81 -0.36 2.15
N VAL A 147 23.19 0.66 2.73
CA VAL A 147 22.17 1.50 2.07
C VAL A 147 22.54 2.98 1.99
N GLU A 148 23.80 3.28 2.28
CA GLU A 148 24.29 4.65 2.27
C GLU A 148 24.42 5.19 0.83
N ASN A 149 24.06 6.46 0.67
CA ASN A 149 24.23 7.22 -0.57
C ASN A 149 23.63 6.56 -1.82
N ILE A 150 22.51 5.85 -1.68
CA ILE A 150 21.76 5.32 -2.82
C ILE A 150 21.12 6.50 -3.59
N PRO A 151 21.33 6.62 -4.92
CA PRO A 151 20.78 7.70 -5.74
C PRO A 151 19.26 7.82 -5.64
N LYS A 152 18.74 9.06 -5.69
CA LYS A 152 17.31 9.37 -5.80
C LYS A 152 17.04 9.91 -7.20
N TYR A 153 16.06 9.34 -7.90
CA TYR A 153 15.61 9.84 -9.19
C TYR A 153 14.50 10.87 -9.02
N LYS A 154 14.50 11.88 -9.89
CA LYS A 154 13.37 12.82 -10.02
C LYS A 154 12.27 12.13 -10.81
N ARG A 155 11.00 12.39 -10.44
CA ARG A 155 9.86 11.93 -11.24
C ARG A 155 9.92 12.57 -12.62
N LYS A 156 9.71 11.75 -13.65
CA LYS A 156 9.56 12.18 -15.04
C LYS A 156 8.15 11.98 -15.57
N GLU A 157 7.33 11.21 -14.86
CA GLU A 157 5.91 11.03 -15.14
C GLU A 157 5.18 12.37 -15.14
N THR A 158 4.66 12.76 -16.31
CA THR A 158 3.59 13.73 -16.43
C THR A 158 2.26 13.03 -16.22
N SER A 159 1.29 13.65 -15.53
CA SER A 159 -0.06 13.10 -15.40
C SER A 159 -0.58 12.69 -16.78
N ILE A 160 -1.05 11.45 -16.90
CA ILE A 160 -1.66 10.95 -18.15
C ILE A 160 -3.00 11.63 -18.44
N TYR A 161 -3.66 12.17 -17.41
CA TYR A 161 -4.97 12.81 -17.53
C TYR A 161 -4.80 14.25 -17.98
N LYS A 162 -5.42 14.56 -19.11
CA LYS A 162 -5.65 15.91 -19.61
C LYS A 162 -7.00 16.44 -19.12
N PRO A 163 -7.21 17.76 -19.08
CA PRO A 163 -8.53 18.32 -18.82
C PRO A 163 -9.62 17.79 -19.77
N SER A 164 -9.25 17.45 -21.01
CA SER A 164 -10.14 16.84 -22.00
C SER A 164 -10.57 15.41 -21.68
N ASP A 165 -9.84 14.71 -20.80
CA ASP A 165 -10.17 13.35 -20.39
C ASP A 165 -11.20 13.32 -19.24
N LEU A 166 -11.52 14.50 -18.67
CA LEU A 166 -12.53 14.65 -17.64
C LEU A 166 -13.90 14.84 -18.27
N TRP A 167 -14.93 14.33 -17.60
CA TRP A 167 -16.32 14.53 -18.04
C TRP A 167 -16.68 16.01 -18.05
N SER A 168 -17.34 16.41 -19.14
CA SER A 168 -17.97 17.70 -19.27
C SER A 168 -19.25 17.77 -18.43
N THR A 169 -19.79 18.97 -18.27
CA THR A 169 -21.09 19.17 -17.59
C THR A 169 -22.21 18.46 -18.35
N GLU A 170 -22.13 18.42 -19.68
CA GLU A 170 -23.08 17.73 -20.54
C GLU A 170 -23.04 16.21 -20.33
N ASP A 171 -21.83 15.65 -20.19
CA ASP A 171 -21.63 14.22 -19.88
C ASP A 171 -22.21 13.86 -18.50
N ASP A 172 -21.98 14.70 -17.49
CA ASP A 172 -22.53 14.52 -16.15
C ASP A 172 -24.07 14.52 -16.19
N LEU A 173 -24.69 15.46 -16.92
CA LEU A 173 -26.15 15.54 -17.08
C LEU A 173 -26.71 14.32 -17.82
N LEU A 174 -26.01 13.86 -18.86
CA LEU A 174 -26.38 12.67 -19.61
C LEU A 174 -26.34 11.43 -18.70
N PHE A 175 -25.27 11.28 -17.93
CA PHE A 175 -25.15 10.19 -16.95
C PHE A 175 -26.28 10.23 -15.92
N LEU A 176 -26.59 11.39 -15.34
CA LEU A 176 -27.65 11.53 -14.35
C LEU A 176 -29.05 11.24 -14.93
N LYS A 177 -29.29 11.56 -16.20
CA LYS A 177 -30.57 11.28 -16.89
C LYS A 177 -30.78 9.79 -17.15
N TYR A 178 -29.75 9.09 -17.61
CA TYR A 178 -29.87 7.71 -18.09
C TYR A 178 -29.40 6.63 -17.12
N CYS A 179 -28.63 6.97 -16.09
CA CYS A 179 -28.18 5.99 -15.10
C CYS A 179 -29.36 5.47 -14.27
N PRO A 180 -29.69 4.16 -14.31
CA PRO A 180 -30.86 3.62 -13.60
C PRO A 180 -30.66 3.57 -12.08
N SER A 181 -29.42 3.37 -11.62
CA SER A 181 -29.05 3.18 -10.23
C SER A 181 -29.07 4.50 -9.45
N LYS A 182 -30.01 4.64 -8.50
CA LYS A 182 -30.08 5.82 -7.62
C LYS A 182 -28.79 6.00 -6.80
N ARG A 183 -28.18 4.90 -6.39
CA ARG A 183 -26.92 4.89 -5.63
C ARG A 183 -25.78 5.46 -6.45
N ASP A 184 -25.63 5.04 -7.69
CA ASP A 184 -24.50 5.45 -8.52
C ASP A 184 -24.66 6.91 -8.98
N ARG A 185 -25.90 7.37 -9.21
CA ARG A 185 -26.20 8.80 -9.38
C ARG A 185 -25.79 9.62 -8.16
N CYS A 186 -26.19 9.20 -6.97
CA CYS A 186 -25.82 9.86 -5.72
C CYS A 186 -24.29 9.92 -5.53
N TYR A 187 -23.61 8.79 -5.74
CA TYR A 187 -22.15 8.73 -5.68
C TYR A 187 -21.49 9.70 -6.67
N HIS A 188 -21.94 9.72 -7.92
CA HIS A 188 -21.43 10.62 -8.95
C HIS A 188 -21.62 12.09 -8.57
N THR A 189 -22.83 12.48 -8.13
CA THR A 189 -23.10 13.86 -7.68
C THR A 189 -22.20 14.25 -6.51
N ILE A 190 -22.09 13.40 -5.48
CA ILE A 190 -21.23 13.68 -4.31
C ILE A 190 -19.76 13.77 -4.73
N SER A 191 -19.30 12.90 -5.63
CA SER A 191 -17.93 12.93 -6.13
C SER A 191 -17.61 14.21 -6.90
N ARG A 192 -18.57 14.74 -7.67
CA ARG A 192 -18.42 16.00 -8.42
C ARG A 192 -18.45 17.22 -7.48
N ASP A 193 -19.38 17.23 -6.53
CA ASP A 193 -19.58 18.35 -5.59
C ASP A 193 -18.42 18.49 -4.59
N LEU A 194 -18.02 17.38 -3.96
CA LEU A 194 -17.00 17.42 -2.92
C LEU A 194 -15.57 17.29 -3.45
N SER A 195 -15.40 16.84 -4.70
CA SER A 195 -14.09 16.43 -5.25
C SER A 195 -13.32 15.46 -4.32
N CYS A 196 -14.04 14.73 -3.46
CA CYS A 196 -13.49 13.76 -2.52
C CYS A 196 -12.99 12.51 -3.26
N ARG A 197 -11.98 11.85 -2.68
CA ARG A 197 -11.48 10.59 -3.24
C ARG A 197 -12.52 9.48 -3.07
N PRO A 198 -12.56 8.48 -3.97
CA PRO A 198 -13.52 7.38 -3.87
C PRO A 198 -13.58 6.72 -2.48
N HIS A 199 -12.43 6.46 -1.85
CA HIS A 199 -12.38 5.84 -0.52
C HIS A 199 -12.85 6.75 0.61
N GLU A 200 -12.80 8.07 0.43
CA GLU A 200 -13.33 9.04 1.40
C GLU A 200 -14.87 9.00 1.34
N ILE A 201 -15.44 8.98 0.13
CA ILE A 201 -16.88 8.90 -0.10
C ILE A 201 -17.46 7.57 0.39
N LEU A 202 -16.79 6.45 0.09
CA LEU A 202 -17.24 5.11 0.48
C LEU A 202 -17.20 4.87 1.99
N ASN A 203 -16.44 5.66 2.74
CA ASN A 203 -16.34 5.55 4.20
C ASN A 203 -17.27 6.54 4.94
N LEU A 204 -18.07 7.35 4.23
CA LEU A 204 -19.04 8.24 4.85
C LEU A 204 -20.10 7.44 5.62
N GLN A 205 -20.36 7.85 6.87
CA GLN A 205 -21.43 7.29 7.69
C GLN A 205 -22.59 8.29 7.80
N ILE A 206 -23.82 7.80 7.95
CA ILE A 206 -25.03 8.65 8.07
C ILE A 206 -24.88 9.70 9.19
N LYS A 207 -24.17 9.36 10.27
CA LYS A 207 -23.93 10.29 11.39
C LYS A 207 -23.03 11.48 11.02
N ASP A 208 -22.18 11.33 9.98
CA ASP A 208 -21.26 12.37 9.51
C ASP A 208 -22.00 13.44 8.68
N GLU A 209 -23.22 13.13 8.22
CA GLU A 209 -24.08 14.01 7.43
C GLU A 209 -24.61 15.19 8.28
N CYS A 210 -24.74 15.01 9.59
CA CYS A 210 -25.38 15.98 10.49
C CYS A 210 -24.60 17.30 10.67
N SER A 211 -23.35 17.40 10.19
CA SER A 211 -22.52 18.61 10.30
C SER A 211 -22.32 19.37 8.98
N ARG A 212 -22.71 18.79 7.83
CA ARG A 212 -22.48 19.38 6.48
C ARG A 212 -23.72 19.44 5.58
N VAL A 213 -24.85 18.86 6.00
CA VAL A 213 -26.11 18.81 5.22
C VAL A 213 -26.76 20.18 4.95
N GLN A 214 -26.29 21.27 5.57
CA GLN A 214 -26.70 22.62 5.17
C GLN A 214 -26.39 22.93 3.68
N LEU A 215 -25.39 22.25 3.09
CA LEU A 215 -25.02 22.40 1.67
C LEU A 215 -25.81 21.45 0.74
N MET A 216 -26.18 20.25 1.22
CA MET A 216 -26.89 19.26 0.41
C MET A 216 -28.38 19.59 0.19
N GLN A 217 -29.01 20.35 1.09
CA GLN A 217 -30.39 20.81 0.89
C GLN A 217 -30.49 21.75 -0.33
N ASN A 218 -29.50 22.61 -0.58
CA ASN A 218 -29.51 23.52 -1.71
C ASN A 218 -29.27 22.79 -3.06
N SER A 219 -28.41 21.77 -3.10
CA SER A 219 -28.17 20.98 -4.31
C SER A 219 -29.29 19.99 -4.61
N MET A 220 -29.88 19.35 -3.59
CA MET A 220 -31.06 18.48 -3.78
C MET A 220 -32.31 19.27 -4.17
N LEU A 221 -32.51 20.49 -3.65
CA LEU A 221 -33.60 21.38 -4.10
C LEU A 221 -33.42 21.80 -5.57
N ASN A 222 -32.19 22.01 -6.03
CA ASN A 222 -31.91 22.30 -7.44
C ASN A 222 -32.14 21.09 -8.35
N VAL A 223 -31.79 19.87 -7.91
CA VAL A 223 -32.05 18.65 -8.69
C VAL A 223 -33.55 18.30 -8.72
N TRP A 224 -34.28 18.52 -7.62
CA TRP A 224 -35.73 18.35 -7.57
C TRP A 224 -36.50 19.40 -8.37
N SER A 225 -36.05 20.67 -8.36
CA SER A 225 -36.67 21.74 -9.15
C SER A 225 -36.39 21.58 -10.65
N MET A 226 -35.19 21.17 -11.06
CA MET A 226 -34.90 20.83 -12.46
C MET A 226 -35.67 19.60 -12.95
N GLY A 227 -35.87 18.60 -12.09
CA GLY A 227 -36.71 17.44 -12.41
C GLY A 227 -38.19 17.78 -12.61
N LYS A 228 -38.71 18.80 -11.91
CA LYS A 228 -40.07 19.32 -12.10
C LYS A 228 -40.20 20.16 -13.38
N LEU A 229 -39.25 21.05 -13.65
CA LEU A 229 -39.22 21.86 -14.87
C LEU A 229 -39.15 21.02 -16.16
N ALA A 230 -38.42 19.89 -16.13
CA ALA A 230 -38.34 18.99 -17.28
C ALA A 230 -39.65 18.21 -17.55
N LEU A 231 -40.52 18.06 -16.55
CA LEU A 231 -41.84 17.42 -16.71
C LEU A 231 -42.92 18.39 -17.17
N ASP A 232 -42.80 19.68 -16.83
CA ASP A 232 -43.77 20.72 -17.22
C ASP A 232 -43.52 21.27 -18.65
N ILE A 233 -42.33 21.09 -19.23
CA ILE A 233 -42.05 21.46 -20.64
C ILE A 233 -42.52 20.39 -21.64
N SER A 234 -42.96 19.23 -21.16
CA SER A 234 -43.44 18.10 -21.98
C SER A 234 -44.97 17.92 -21.97
N ARG A 235 -45.74 18.97 -21.65
CA ARG A 235 -47.20 19.01 -21.75
C ARG A 235 -47.68 20.12 -22.68
#